data_AF-A0A9D9G9B1-F1
#
_entry.id   AF-A0A9D9G9B1-F1
#
_cell.length_a   1.000
_cell.length_b   1.000
_cell.length_c   1.000
_cell.angle_alpha   90.00
_cell.angle_beta   90.00
_cell.angle_gamma   90.00
#
_symmetry.space_group_name_H-M   'P 1'
#
loop_
_entity.id
_entity.type
_entity.pdbx_description
1 polymer ?
#
loop_
_entity_poly.entity_id
_entity_poly.type
_entity_poly.pdbx_seq_one_letter_code
_entity_poly.pdbx_strand_id
1 'polypeptide(L)'
;MKKMNALLAMMALALLPMTAQQTLDIKKDLVHYTGTTMSNVDYHHGQLQPAIGVHNQQIMRANREMPQESDGFGWTYNHASMIAYWNETFYVEYLSDSVSEHIPPCQTLLIHSKDGQNWSKPEVIFPPYIMPEGLQKTPDGPKADGKTSALMHQRVGFYV
;
A
#
# COMPACT_ATOMS: atom_id res chain seq x y z
N MET A 1 -42.76 15.05 -71.05
CA MET A 1 -42.85 16.09 -70.00
C MET A 1 -43.98 15.75 -69.06
N LYS A 2 -43.72 15.73 -67.73
CA LYS A 2 -44.59 15.26 -66.61
C LYS A 2 -44.72 13.73 -66.61
N LYS A 3 -44.08 12.94 -65.74
CA LYS A 3 -43.82 13.09 -64.31
C LYS A 3 -42.52 12.35 -63.92
N MET A 4 -41.37 12.93 -64.23
CA MET A 4 -40.21 12.89 -63.32
C MET A 4 -40.73 13.48 -62.00
N ASN A 5 -40.79 12.71 -60.90
CA ASN A 5 -40.86 13.21 -59.51
C ASN A 5 -41.11 12.09 -58.48
N ALA A 6 -41.37 10.83 -58.87
CA ALA A 6 -41.53 9.74 -57.90
C ALA A 6 -40.22 9.01 -57.56
N LEU A 7 -39.22 9.02 -58.45
CA LEU A 7 -37.98 8.24 -58.25
C LEU A 7 -36.93 8.96 -57.38
N LEU A 8 -36.97 10.29 -57.27
CA LEU A 8 -36.03 11.04 -56.43
C LEU A 8 -36.38 11.04 -54.94
N ALA A 9 -37.59 10.63 -54.56
CA ALA A 9 -37.99 10.54 -53.15
C ALA A 9 -37.58 9.21 -52.48
N MET A 10 -37.24 8.17 -53.26
CA MET A 10 -36.79 6.87 -52.72
C MET A 10 -35.27 6.73 -52.65
N MET A 11 -34.50 7.71 -53.13
CA MET A 11 -33.04 7.64 -53.23
C MET A 11 -32.30 8.52 -52.20
N ALA A 12 -33.02 9.07 -51.22
CA ALA A 12 -32.46 9.89 -50.14
C ALA A 12 -32.48 9.19 -48.76
N LEU A 13 -32.75 7.89 -48.70
CA LEU A 13 -32.68 7.08 -47.47
C LEU A 13 -31.55 6.04 -47.47
N ALA A 14 -30.57 6.19 -48.36
CA ALA A 14 -29.34 5.42 -48.30
C ALA A 14 -28.21 6.32 -47.81
N LEU A 15 -27.52 5.87 -46.76
CA LEU A 15 -26.33 6.47 -46.12
C LEU A 15 -26.61 7.44 -44.97
N LEU A 16 -27.35 6.98 -43.96
CA LEU A 16 -26.94 7.32 -42.59
C LEU A 16 -25.65 6.53 -42.31
N PRO A 17 -24.52 7.18 -41.96
CA PRO A 17 -23.42 6.44 -41.40
C PRO A 17 -23.94 5.86 -40.09
N MET A 18 -24.10 4.54 -40.05
CA MET A 18 -24.31 3.81 -38.82
C MET A 18 -22.98 3.88 -38.08
N THR A 19 -22.71 5.04 -37.46
CA THR A 19 -21.69 5.15 -36.43
C THR A 19 -22.19 4.29 -35.31
N ALA A 20 -21.81 3.01 -35.31
CA ALA A 20 -21.83 2.19 -34.11
C ALA A 20 -20.97 2.96 -33.12
N GLN A 21 -21.62 3.74 -32.26
CA GLN A 21 -20.99 4.31 -31.10
C GLN A 21 -20.62 3.10 -30.25
N GLN A 22 -19.40 2.58 -30.43
CA GLN A 22 -18.81 1.67 -29.45
C GLN A 22 -18.66 2.52 -28.19
N THR A 23 -19.69 2.50 -27.35
CA THR A 23 -19.55 2.90 -25.96
C THR A 23 -18.55 1.92 -25.38
N LEU A 24 -17.28 2.33 -25.32
CA LEU A 24 -16.29 1.73 -24.46
C LEU A 24 -16.93 1.66 -23.07
N ASP A 25 -17.29 0.47 -22.62
CA ASP A 25 -17.80 0.24 -21.29
C ASP A 25 -16.60 0.30 -20.36
N ILE A 26 -16.17 1.53 -20.04
CA ILE A 26 -14.98 1.83 -19.24
C ILE A 26 -15.00 1.05 -17.90
N LYS A 27 -16.19 0.64 -17.42
CA LYS A 27 -16.32 -0.20 -16.22
C LYS A 27 -15.78 -1.63 -16.39
N LYS A 28 -15.78 -2.20 -17.60
CA LYS A 28 -15.22 -3.53 -17.88
C LYS A 28 -13.71 -3.52 -18.07
N ASP A 29 -13.13 -2.37 -18.44
CA ASP A 29 -11.71 -2.25 -18.74
C ASP A 29 -10.85 -1.84 -17.52
N LEU A 30 -11.48 -1.58 -16.37
CA LEU A 30 -10.80 -1.32 -15.09
C LEU A 30 -10.59 -2.61 -14.30
N VAL A 31 -9.69 -2.58 -13.32
CA VAL A 31 -9.53 -3.69 -12.36
C VAL A 31 -10.86 -3.93 -11.65
N HIS A 32 -11.43 -5.13 -11.80
CA HIS A 32 -12.71 -5.51 -11.21
C HIS A 32 -12.71 -7.00 -10.80
N TYR A 33 -13.53 -7.34 -9.81
CA TYR A 33 -13.73 -8.72 -9.34
C TYR A 33 -15.09 -9.25 -9.80
N THR A 34 -15.10 -10.37 -10.54
CA THR A 34 -16.31 -11.00 -11.09
C THR A 34 -16.63 -12.36 -10.47
N GLY A 35 -15.85 -12.80 -9.49
CA GLY A 35 -16.09 -14.06 -8.77
C GLY A 35 -17.28 -13.95 -7.82
N THR A 36 -17.77 -15.11 -7.37
CA THR A 36 -18.85 -15.21 -6.37
C THR A 36 -18.34 -15.50 -4.96
N THR A 37 -17.04 -15.78 -4.80
CA THR A 37 -16.43 -16.05 -3.50
C THR A 37 -16.40 -14.77 -2.66
N MET A 38 -16.87 -14.87 -1.41
CA MET A 38 -16.89 -13.77 -0.45
C MET A 38 -16.22 -14.21 0.85
N SER A 39 -15.57 -13.28 1.54
CA SER A 39 -15.02 -13.54 2.88
C SER A 39 -16.14 -13.47 3.93
N ASN A 40 -16.28 -14.51 4.75
CA ASN A 40 -17.16 -14.48 5.91
C ASN A 40 -16.47 -13.78 7.09
N VAL A 41 -16.96 -12.61 7.49
CA VAL A 41 -16.37 -11.78 8.56
C VAL A 41 -16.47 -12.39 9.96
N ASP A 42 -17.31 -13.41 10.16
CA ASP A 42 -17.45 -14.11 11.44
C ASP A 42 -16.27 -15.05 11.74
N TYR A 43 -15.43 -15.34 10.72
CA TYR A 43 -14.28 -16.25 10.83
C TYR A 43 -12.99 -15.51 10.50
N HIS A 44 -11.95 -15.68 11.34
CA HIS A 44 -10.64 -15.05 11.12
C HIS A 44 -10.01 -15.39 9.75
N HIS A 45 -10.30 -16.57 9.22
CA HIS A 45 -9.81 -17.04 7.92
C HIS A 45 -10.83 -16.83 6.78
N GLY A 46 -11.94 -16.14 7.04
CA GLY A 46 -12.94 -15.80 6.03
C GLY A 46 -13.72 -16.97 5.42
N GLN A 47 -13.55 -18.20 5.93
CA GLN A 47 -13.91 -19.45 5.24
C GLN A 47 -13.31 -19.58 3.82
N LEU A 48 -12.24 -18.84 3.55
CA LEU A 48 -11.52 -18.90 2.29
C LEU A 48 -10.59 -20.11 2.28
N GLN A 49 -10.49 -20.75 1.11
CA GLN A 49 -9.52 -21.83 0.91
C GLN A 49 -8.14 -21.22 0.66
N PRO A 50 -7.09 -21.61 1.41
CA PRO A 50 -5.74 -21.14 1.13
C PRO A 50 -5.26 -21.72 -0.21
N ALA A 51 -4.47 -20.94 -0.95
CA ALA A 51 -3.75 -21.47 -2.10
C ALA A 51 -2.70 -22.50 -1.64
N ILE A 52 -2.50 -23.56 -2.44
CA ILE A 52 -1.50 -24.59 -2.15
C ILE A 52 -0.11 -23.96 -2.14
N GLY A 53 0.68 -24.26 -1.11
CA GLY A 53 2.08 -23.78 -0.98
C GLY A 53 2.25 -22.43 -0.29
N VAL A 54 1.20 -21.84 0.27
CA VAL A 54 1.33 -20.60 1.07
C VAL A 54 2.09 -20.88 2.37
N HIS A 55 3.18 -20.13 2.59
CA HIS A 55 3.97 -20.15 3.81
C HIS A 55 3.81 -18.81 4.54
N ASN A 56 3.42 -18.85 5.82
CA ASN A 56 3.33 -17.65 6.66
C ASN A 56 4.55 -17.61 7.59
N GLN A 57 5.49 -16.70 7.33
CA GLN A 57 6.70 -16.55 8.13
C GLN A 57 6.62 -15.27 8.98
N GLN A 58 6.82 -15.40 10.29
CA GLN A 58 7.04 -14.25 11.15
C GLN A 58 8.49 -13.78 11.00
N ILE A 59 8.67 -12.52 10.59
CA ILE A 59 10.00 -11.91 10.35
C ILE A 59 10.42 -10.95 11.47
N MET A 60 9.47 -10.54 12.32
CA MET A 60 9.72 -9.75 13.51
C MET A 60 8.62 -10.04 14.53
N ARG A 61 8.99 -10.14 15.82
CA ARG A 61 8.07 -10.32 16.94
C ARG A 61 8.33 -9.25 17.99
N ALA A 62 7.38 -8.36 18.22
CA ALA A 62 7.51 -7.35 19.27
C ALA A 62 7.65 -8.02 20.66
N ASN A 63 8.57 -7.52 21.47
CA ASN A 63 8.78 -8.00 22.83
C ASN A 63 9.32 -6.86 23.69
N ARG A 64 8.47 -6.27 24.55
CA ARG A 64 8.86 -5.13 25.39
C ARG A 64 9.68 -5.57 26.60
N GLU A 65 9.36 -6.73 27.15
CA GLU A 65 9.97 -7.27 28.35
C GLU A 65 11.38 -7.84 28.09
N MET A 66 11.61 -8.37 26.88
CA MET A 66 12.90 -8.94 26.45
C MET A 66 13.32 -8.36 25.09
N PRO A 67 13.63 -7.05 25.01
CA PRO A 67 13.92 -6.36 23.75
C PRO A 67 15.10 -6.96 22.99
N GLN A 68 16.11 -7.49 23.69
CA GLN A 68 17.29 -8.15 23.11
C GLN A 68 16.94 -9.37 22.24
N GLU A 69 15.79 -10.01 22.46
CA GLU A 69 15.33 -11.13 21.66
C GLU A 69 14.72 -10.69 20.32
N SER A 70 14.36 -9.40 20.20
CA SER A 70 13.71 -8.81 19.03
C SER A 70 14.62 -7.78 18.35
N ASP A 71 14.20 -6.52 18.31
CA ASP A 71 14.85 -5.36 17.70
C ASP A 71 15.84 -4.62 18.62
N GLY A 72 15.90 -4.99 19.90
CA GLY A 72 16.74 -4.31 20.91
C GLY A 72 16.11 -3.05 21.52
N PHE A 73 14.93 -2.62 21.06
CA PHE A 73 14.27 -1.39 21.53
C PHE A 73 13.04 -1.67 22.40
N GLY A 74 12.39 -2.82 22.21
CA GLY A 74 11.18 -3.19 22.97
C GLY A 74 9.94 -2.43 22.51
N TRP A 75 9.97 -1.92 21.28
CA TRP A 75 8.90 -1.15 20.69
C TRP A 75 7.81 -2.08 20.16
N THR A 76 6.55 -1.73 20.40
CA THR A 76 5.41 -2.63 20.14
C THR A 76 4.50 -2.19 19.03
N TYR A 77 4.68 -0.97 18.50
CA TYR A 77 4.01 -0.55 17.29
C TYR A 77 4.97 -0.69 16.12
N ASN A 78 4.60 -1.51 15.14
CA ASN A 78 5.41 -1.78 13.97
C ASN A 78 4.47 -1.91 12.77
N HIS A 79 4.67 -1.12 11.73
CA HIS A 79 3.70 -1.02 10.64
C HIS A 79 4.33 -0.63 9.30
N ALA A 80 3.47 -0.53 8.27
CA ALA A 80 3.78 -0.04 6.94
C ALA A 80 5.04 -0.66 6.31
N SER A 81 5.07 -1.99 6.19
CA SER A 81 6.20 -2.67 5.57
C SER A 81 6.30 -2.41 4.07
N MET A 82 7.52 -2.22 3.59
CA MET A 82 7.90 -2.13 2.18
C MET A 82 8.87 -3.26 1.87
N ILE A 83 8.84 -3.81 0.66
CA ILE A 83 9.73 -4.91 0.26
C ILE A 83 10.40 -4.61 -1.08
N ALA A 84 11.68 -4.97 -1.17
CA ALA A 84 12.44 -5.00 -2.42
C ALA A 84 13.25 -6.29 -2.52
N TYR A 85 13.58 -6.67 -3.75
CA TYR A 85 14.54 -7.74 -4.03
C TYR A 85 15.64 -7.16 -4.92
N TRP A 86 16.87 -7.21 -4.43
CA TRP A 86 18.03 -6.69 -5.14
C TRP A 86 19.26 -7.52 -4.82
N ASN A 87 20.08 -7.79 -5.84
CA ASN A 87 21.34 -8.54 -5.71
C ASN A 87 21.18 -9.83 -4.88
N GLU A 88 20.24 -10.68 -5.31
CA GLU A 88 19.92 -11.96 -4.69
C GLU A 88 19.46 -11.89 -3.21
N THR A 89 18.97 -10.73 -2.77
CA THR A 89 18.62 -10.47 -1.37
C THR A 89 17.26 -9.78 -1.27
N PHE A 90 16.39 -10.28 -0.40
CA PHE A 90 15.18 -9.59 0.05
C PHE A 90 15.54 -8.54 1.09
N TYR A 91 14.93 -7.36 0.94
CA TYR A 91 15.00 -6.26 1.89
C TYR A 91 13.58 -5.90 2.31
N VAL A 92 13.33 -5.85 3.62
CA VAL A 92 12.06 -5.40 4.17
C VAL A 92 12.32 -4.21 5.09
N GLU A 93 11.77 -3.07 4.70
CA GLU A 93 11.74 -1.85 5.49
C GLU A 93 10.41 -1.76 6.23
N TYR A 94 10.41 -1.24 7.45
CA TYR A 94 9.19 -0.94 8.20
C TYR A 94 9.44 0.19 9.20
N LEU A 95 8.38 0.91 9.57
CA LEU A 95 8.42 1.91 10.63
C LEU A 95 8.03 1.31 11.98
N SER A 96 8.58 1.87 13.05
CA SER A 96 8.33 1.46 14.42
C SER A 96 8.15 2.68 15.32
N ASP A 97 7.12 2.65 16.16
CA ASP A 97 6.89 3.60 17.24
C ASP A 97 6.99 2.86 18.57
N SER A 98 7.37 3.58 19.64
CA SER A 98 7.58 2.96 20.96
C SER A 98 6.40 2.11 21.45
N VAL A 99 5.16 2.58 21.27
CA VAL A 99 3.96 1.93 21.83
C VAL A 99 2.73 1.92 20.93
N SER A 100 2.48 3.00 20.19
CA SER A 100 1.23 3.23 19.47
C SER A 100 1.49 4.11 18.26
N GLU A 101 0.62 3.99 17.25
CA GLU A 101 0.62 4.83 16.07
C GLU A 101 0.64 6.32 16.44
N HIS A 102 1.55 7.06 15.81
CA HIS A 102 1.71 8.51 15.97
C HIS A 102 2.10 8.95 17.38
N ILE A 103 2.70 8.06 18.17
CA ILE A 103 3.28 8.38 19.49
C ILE A 103 4.80 8.28 19.40
N PRO A 104 5.53 9.41 19.42
CA PRO A 104 6.99 9.39 19.33
C PRO A 104 7.62 8.67 20.54
N PRO A 105 8.86 8.13 20.41
CA PRO A 105 9.72 8.20 19.24
C PRO A 105 9.30 7.24 18.12
N CYS A 106 9.66 7.63 16.89
CA CYS A 106 9.46 6.87 15.66
C CYS A 106 10.81 6.69 14.94
N GLN A 107 11.02 5.52 14.35
CA GLN A 107 12.20 5.22 13.53
C GLN A 107 11.83 4.25 12.40
N THR A 108 12.72 4.12 11.43
CA THR A 108 12.58 3.15 10.33
C THR A 108 13.70 2.13 10.38
N LEU A 109 13.31 0.86 10.30
CA LEU A 109 14.23 -0.27 10.37
C LEU A 109 14.25 -1.06 9.06
N LEU A 110 15.36 -1.75 8.84
CA LEU A 110 15.58 -2.66 7.72
C LEU A 110 15.95 -4.04 8.24
N ILE A 111 15.34 -5.07 7.66
CA ILE A 111 15.82 -6.46 7.76
C ILE A 111 16.07 -7.00 6.36
N HIS A 112 16.94 -7.99 6.26
CA HIS A 112 17.24 -8.62 4.97
C HIS A 112 17.38 -10.14 5.07
N SER A 113 17.16 -10.82 3.94
CA SER A 113 17.25 -12.28 3.84
C SER A 113 17.66 -12.72 2.44
N LYS A 114 18.53 -13.74 2.34
CA LYS A 114 18.90 -14.34 1.05
C LYS A 114 17.92 -15.40 0.57
N ASP A 115 17.22 -16.05 1.50
CA ASP A 115 16.38 -17.22 1.24
C ASP A 115 14.90 -17.00 1.59
N GLY A 116 14.55 -15.81 2.10
CA GLY A 116 13.20 -15.47 2.55
C GLY A 116 12.80 -16.15 3.88
N GLN A 117 13.69 -16.90 4.51
CA GLN A 117 13.42 -17.70 5.72
C GLN A 117 14.27 -17.25 6.90
N ASN A 118 15.57 -17.07 6.69
CA ASN A 118 16.52 -16.59 7.69
C ASN A 118 16.71 -15.09 7.50
N TRP A 119 16.28 -14.32 8.49
CA TRP A 119 16.30 -12.85 8.45
C TRP A 119 17.37 -12.29 9.38
N SER A 120 17.98 -11.18 8.98
CA SER A 120 18.89 -10.40 9.83
C SER A 120 18.17 -9.84 11.06
N LYS A 121 18.94 -9.39 12.05
CA LYS A 121 18.38 -8.51 13.08
C LYS A 121 17.98 -7.16 12.45
N PRO A 122 16.95 -6.47 12.98
CA PRO A 122 16.57 -5.15 12.52
C PRO A 122 17.69 -4.12 12.69
N GLU A 123 17.96 -3.35 11.64
CA GLU A 123 18.92 -2.26 11.65
C GLU A 123 18.20 -0.93 11.45
N VAL A 124 18.51 0.08 12.27
CA VAL A 124 17.93 1.42 12.12
C VAL A 124 18.57 2.11 10.92
N ILE A 125 17.79 2.34 9.86
CA ILE A 125 18.25 3.02 8.64
C ILE A 125 17.84 4.49 8.60
N PHE A 126 16.76 4.86 9.30
CA PHE A 126 16.44 6.25 9.59
C PHE A 126 16.10 6.40 11.07
N PRO A 127 16.94 7.10 11.85
CA PRO A 127 16.74 7.25 13.29
C PRO A 127 15.68 8.30 13.62
N PRO A 128 15.24 8.39 14.89
CA PRO A 128 14.36 9.45 15.34
C PRO A 128 14.89 10.84 15.00
N TYR A 129 14.07 11.65 14.35
CA TYR A 129 14.40 13.03 13.97
C TYR A 129 13.79 14.01 14.96
N ILE A 130 14.58 14.77 15.70
CA ILE A 130 14.07 15.77 16.67
C ILE A 130 13.50 16.98 15.93
N MET A 131 12.25 17.34 16.22
CA MET A 131 11.63 18.51 15.60
C MET A 131 12.30 19.80 16.10
N PRO A 132 12.57 20.78 15.22
CA PRO A 132 13.08 22.07 15.63
C PRO A 132 12.15 22.77 16.64
N GLU A 133 12.73 23.38 17.67
CA GLU A 133 11.97 24.18 18.64
C GLU A 133 11.21 25.30 17.93
N GLY A 134 9.95 25.51 18.33
CA GLY A 134 9.10 26.55 17.76
C GLY A 134 8.41 26.16 16.45
N LEU A 135 8.71 24.99 15.85
CA LEU A 135 7.99 24.49 14.68
C LEU A 135 6.49 24.42 15.01
N GLN A 136 5.66 24.99 14.12
CA GLN A 136 4.23 25.13 14.34
C GLN A 136 3.50 24.81 13.03
N LYS A 137 2.48 23.95 13.09
CA LYS A 137 1.72 23.54 11.90
C LYS A 137 0.70 24.60 11.46
N THR A 138 0.04 25.23 12.42
CA THR A 138 -0.98 26.25 12.21
C THR A 138 -0.69 27.46 13.09
N PRO A 139 -1.11 28.69 12.71
CA PRO A 139 -0.80 29.89 13.48
C PRO A 139 -1.20 29.83 14.97
N ASP A 140 -2.31 29.15 15.29
CA ASP A 140 -2.84 29.00 16.65
C ASP A 140 -2.51 27.64 17.29
N GLY A 141 -1.69 26.81 16.61
CA GLY A 141 -1.37 25.45 17.05
C GLY A 141 -0.29 25.38 18.13
N PRO A 142 -0.08 24.21 18.75
CA PRO A 142 1.06 24.02 19.63
C PRO A 142 2.38 24.15 18.87
N LYS A 143 3.40 24.65 19.55
CA LYS A 143 4.78 24.72 19.05
C LYS A 143 5.54 23.50 19.53
N ALA A 144 6.41 22.96 18.69
CA ALA A 144 7.34 21.91 19.07
C ALA A 144 8.31 22.40 20.15
N ASP A 145 8.63 21.51 21.08
CA ASP A 145 9.44 21.77 22.28
C ASP A 145 10.96 21.58 22.06
N GLY A 146 11.38 21.27 20.84
CA GLY A 146 12.79 20.97 20.52
C GLY A 146 13.29 19.63 21.07
N LYS A 147 12.40 18.78 21.60
CA LYS A 147 12.76 17.50 22.24
C LYS A 147 11.95 16.32 21.70
N THR A 148 10.73 16.58 21.23
CA THR A 148 9.85 15.58 20.65
C THR A 148 10.34 15.23 19.24
N SER A 149 10.45 13.93 18.94
CA SER A 149 10.78 13.48 17.59
C SER A 149 9.57 13.56 16.65
N ALA A 150 9.86 13.74 15.37
CA ALA A 150 8.92 13.61 14.28
C ALA A 150 8.49 12.15 14.13
N LEU A 151 7.38 11.98 13.40
CA LEU A 151 6.86 10.68 13.00
C LEU A 151 7.37 10.36 11.59
N MET A 152 7.82 9.13 11.40
CA MET A 152 8.13 8.59 10.08
C MET A 152 6.86 7.98 9.50
N HIS A 153 6.63 8.19 8.20
CA HIS A 153 5.48 7.62 7.51
C HIS A 153 5.76 7.51 6.00
N GLN A 154 5.98 6.29 5.52
CA GLN A 154 6.32 5.99 4.12
C GLN A 154 5.17 5.27 3.41
N ARG A 155 5.04 5.52 2.11
CA ARG A 155 4.20 4.72 1.18
C ARG A 155 5.04 4.06 0.07
N VAL A 156 6.35 4.31 0.08
CA VAL A 156 7.36 3.71 -0.79
C VAL A 156 8.69 3.78 -0.05
N GLY A 157 9.43 2.66 0.00
CA GLY A 157 10.70 2.54 0.74
C GLY A 157 11.93 2.35 -0.14
N PHE A 158 11.74 1.90 -1.39
CA PHE A 158 12.84 1.44 -2.24
C PHE A 158 12.74 1.97 -3.67
N TYR A 159 13.91 2.14 -4.28
CA TYR A 159 14.11 2.35 -5.71
C TYR A 159 15.38 1.60 -6.11
N VAL A 160 15.35 0.93 -7.27
CA VAL A 160 16.44 0.07 -7.79
C VAL A 160 16.96 0.63 -9.10
#